data_AF-A0A8T4J2C0-F1
#
_entry.id   AF-A0A8T4J2C0-F1
#
_cell.length_a   1.000
_cell.length_b   1.000
_cell.length_c   1.000
_cell.angle_alpha   90.00
_cell.angle_beta   90.00
_cell.angle_gamma   90.00
#
_symmetry.space_group_name_H-M   'P 1'
#
loop_
_entity.id
_entity.type
_entity.pdbx_description
1 polymer ?
#
loop_
_entity_poly.entity_id
_entity_poly.type
_entity_poly.pdbx_seq_one_letter_code
_entity_poly.pdbx_strand_id
1 'polypeptide(L)'
;MHGGAGVSSLERAVSGGRDANRAWPMAATSQSVVLVARSTAHGLEAAQHAAQQWASRMVTGVELLGLVVVADAPGKRPRLLRDRVRLVSGAVPRLWEVPWVEQWRLGEPHLPKECTALARDLTRLTRPL
;
A
#
# COMPACT_ATOMS: atom_id res chain seq x y z
N MET A 1 -14.93 1.02 -7.78
CA MET A 1 -15.02 -0.31 -8.44
C MET A 1 -14.02 -1.25 -7.75
N HIS A 2 -14.56 -2.15 -6.92
CA HIS A 2 -14.02 -3.34 -6.22
C HIS A 2 -12.52 -3.38 -5.88
N GLY A 3 -12.22 -3.43 -4.58
CA GLY A 3 -10.90 -3.45 -3.95
C GLY A 3 -10.04 -4.68 -4.28
N GLY A 4 -9.58 -4.78 -5.53
CA GLY A 4 -8.73 -5.87 -6.00
C GLY A 4 -7.36 -5.95 -5.32
N ALA A 5 -6.94 -4.90 -4.61
CA ALA A 5 -5.64 -4.87 -3.94
C ALA A 5 -5.63 -5.13 -2.43
N GLY A 6 -6.78 -5.47 -1.85
CA GLY A 6 -6.89 -5.60 -0.39
C GLY A 6 -6.86 -4.25 0.31
N VAL A 7 -7.06 -3.14 -0.41
CA VAL A 7 -7.08 -1.76 0.15
C VAL A 7 -8.18 -1.63 1.19
N SER A 8 -9.39 -2.12 0.88
CA SER A 8 -10.50 -2.22 1.83
C SER A 8 -10.18 -3.09 3.04
N SER A 9 -9.38 -4.15 2.86
CA SER A 9 -8.92 -4.99 3.97
C SER A 9 -7.84 -4.30 4.80
N LEU A 10 -6.99 -3.50 4.16
CA LEU A 10 -5.94 -2.72 4.82
C LEU A 10 -6.52 -1.51 5.58
N GLU A 11 -7.57 -0.88 5.07
CA GLU A 11 -8.31 0.17 5.79
C GLU A 11 -8.94 -0.36 7.08
N ARG A 12 -9.51 -1.57 7.03
CA ARG A 12 -10.04 -2.22 8.23
C ARG A 12 -8.94 -2.62 9.21
N ALA A 13 -7.74 -2.88 8.70
CA ALA A 13 -6.56 -3.26 9.45
C ALA A 13 -5.86 -2.08 10.15
N VAL A 14 -5.96 -0.87 9.58
CA VAL A 14 -5.26 0.33 10.04
C VAL A 14 -6.30 1.39 10.41
N SER A 15 -6.49 1.61 11.70
CA SER A 15 -7.44 2.61 12.22
C SER A 15 -7.16 4.00 11.61
N GLY A 16 -8.15 4.56 10.90
CA GLY A 16 -8.07 5.89 10.29
C GLY A 16 -7.62 5.91 8.83
N GLY A 17 -7.24 4.77 8.25
CA GLY A 17 -7.00 4.65 6.81
C GLY A 17 -8.29 4.77 6.00
N ARG A 18 -8.23 5.39 4.82
CA ARG A 18 -9.33 5.46 3.86
C ARG A 18 -8.81 5.20 2.45
N ASP A 19 -9.61 4.54 1.61
CA ASP A 19 -9.27 4.41 0.19
C ASP A 19 -9.24 5.80 -0.44
N ALA A 20 -8.13 6.14 -1.07
CA ALA A 20 -8.03 7.35 -1.87
C ALA A 20 -8.65 7.18 -3.27
N ASN A 21 -9.31 6.04 -3.56
CA ASN A 21 -9.98 5.70 -4.81
C ASN A 21 -9.08 5.84 -6.05
N ARG A 22 -7.81 5.47 -5.91
CA ARG A 22 -6.77 5.63 -6.94
C ARG A 22 -6.48 7.09 -7.35
N ALA A 23 -6.83 8.06 -6.51
CA ALA A 23 -6.47 9.45 -6.66
C ALA A 23 -5.63 9.92 -5.45
N TRP A 24 -4.82 10.97 -5.61
CA TRP A 24 -4.19 11.61 -4.46
C TRP A 24 -5.23 12.38 -3.65
N PRO A 25 -5.19 12.33 -2.31
CA PRO A 25 -6.13 13.10 -1.50
C PRO A 25 -5.90 14.59 -1.71
N MET A 26 -6.99 15.33 -1.92
CA MET A 26 -6.98 16.78 -1.87
C MET A 26 -7.48 17.21 -0.49
N ALA A 27 -6.59 17.79 0.31
CA ALA A 27 -6.92 18.26 1.65
C ALA A 27 -6.26 19.61 1.93
N ALA A 28 -6.89 20.41 2.79
CA ALA A 28 -6.35 21.70 3.23
C ALA A 28 -5.09 21.55 4.10
N THR A 29 -4.90 20.37 4.71
CA THR A 29 -3.74 20.03 5.53
C THR A 29 -3.00 18.82 4.94
N SER A 30 -1.70 18.73 5.18
CA SER A 30 -0.90 17.59 4.73
C SER A 30 -1.48 16.27 5.26
N GLN A 31 -1.65 15.28 4.38
CA GLN A 31 -2.16 13.95 4.72
C GLN A 31 -1.04 12.92 4.57
N SER A 32 -0.85 12.08 5.58
CA SER A 32 0.03 10.93 5.47
C SER A 32 -0.63 9.86 4.58
N VAL A 33 0.07 9.42 3.54
CA VAL A 33 -0.44 8.49 2.51
C VAL A 33 0.45 7.27 2.44
N VAL A 34 -0.15 6.10 2.24
CA VAL A 34 0.56 4.88 1.86
C VAL A 34 0.03 4.39 0.53
N LEU A 35 0.92 4.04 -0.39
CA LEU A 35 0.53 3.37 -1.64
C LEU A 35 0.31 1.89 -1.36
N VAL A 36 -0.70 1.28 -1.99
CA VAL A 36 -1.00 -0.14 -1.82
C VAL A 36 -1.20 -0.78 -3.19
N ALA A 37 -0.51 -1.88 -3.45
CA ALA A 37 -0.62 -2.61 -4.69
C ALA A 37 -0.56 -4.12 -4.46
N ARG A 38 -1.23 -4.90 -5.32
CA ARG A 38 -0.95 -6.34 -5.44
C ARG A 38 0.32 -6.52 -6.24
N SER A 39 1.03 -7.61 -5.97
CA SER A 39 2.18 -8.03 -6.78
C SER A 39 1.81 -8.55 -8.18
N THR A 40 0.76 -8.03 -8.81
CA THR A 40 0.46 -8.27 -10.22
C THR A 40 1.21 -7.28 -11.10
N ALA A 41 1.37 -7.59 -12.39
CA ALA A 41 2.02 -6.68 -13.33
C ALA A 41 1.36 -5.29 -13.35
N HIS A 42 0.03 -5.26 -13.41
CA HIS A 42 -0.77 -4.03 -13.41
C HIS A 42 -0.69 -3.27 -12.07
N GLY A 43 -0.74 -3.99 -10.94
CA GLY A 43 -0.65 -3.36 -9.61
C GLY A 43 0.70 -2.66 -9.40
N LEU A 44 1.79 -3.32 -9.79
CA LEU A 44 3.13 -2.75 -9.66
C LEU A 44 3.39 -1.59 -10.63
N GLU A 45 2.81 -1.64 -11.83
CA GLU A 45 2.86 -0.53 -12.79
C GLU A 45 2.11 0.71 -12.27
N ALA A 46 0.91 0.53 -11.70
CA ALA A 46 0.18 1.61 -11.07
C ALA A 46 0.94 2.20 -9.87
N ALA A 47 1.55 1.36 -9.03
CA ALA A 47 2.39 1.82 -7.93
C ALA A 47 3.61 2.62 -8.42
N GLN A 48 4.23 2.18 -9.52
CA GLN A 48 5.33 2.90 -10.14
C GLN A 48 4.90 4.30 -10.61
N HIS A 49 3.77 4.40 -11.31
CA HIS A 49 3.26 5.70 -11.77
C HIS A 49 2.94 6.63 -10.61
N ALA A 50 2.31 6.13 -9.54
CA ALA A 50 2.05 6.92 -8.34
C ALA A 50 3.37 7.37 -7.67
N ALA A 51 4.34 6.48 -7.51
CA ALA A 51 5.65 6.84 -6.94
C ALA A 51 6.35 7.93 -7.77
N GLN A 52 6.28 7.86 -9.10
CA GLN A 52 6.81 8.90 -10.00
C GLN A 52 6.07 10.24 -9.85
N GLN A 53 4.75 10.23 -9.75
CA GLN A 53 3.96 11.45 -9.50
C GLN A 53 4.36 12.12 -8.20
N TRP A 54 4.49 11.35 -7.11
CA TRP A 54 4.97 11.88 -5.83
C TRP A 54 6.40 12.42 -5.95
N ALA A 55 7.32 11.66 -6.54
CA ALA A 55 8.73 12.05 -6.71
C ALA A 55 8.90 13.32 -7.57
N SER A 56 8.00 13.55 -8.53
CA SER A 56 7.98 14.77 -9.35
C SER A 56 7.61 16.04 -8.58
N ARG A 57 7.15 15.91 -7.32
CA ARG A 57 6.63 17.00 -6.48
C ARG A 57 5.40 17.72 -7.03
N MET A 58 4.73 17.16 -8.04
CA MET A 58 3.43 17.67 -8.53
C MET A 58 2.29 17.40 -7.54
N VAL A 59 2.45 16.42 -6.66
CA VAL A 59 1.48 16.09 -5.60
C VAL A 59 1.77 16.94 -4.37
N THR A 60 0.86 17.86 -4.03
CA THR A 60 0.97 18.76 -2.87
C THR A 60 0.14 18.27 -1.70
N GLY A 61 0.53 18.62 -0.47
CA GLY A 61 -0.26 18.26 0.74
C GLY A 61 -0.26 16.76 1.04
N VAL A 62 0.74 16.02 0.57
CA VAL A 62 0.90 14.59 0.79
C VAL A 62 2.26 14.30 1.42
N GLU A 63 2.24 13.62 2.55
CA GLU A 63 3.39 12.96 3.13
C GLU A 63 3.33 11.47 2.79
N LEU A 64 4.09 11.04 1.78
CA LEU A 64 4.14 9.63 1.41
C LEU A 64 4.94 8.84 2.47
N LEU A 65 4.29 7.91 3.15
CA LEU A 65 4.93 7.04 4.15
C LEU A 65 5.67 5.85 3.53
N GLY A 66 5.21 5.38 2.37
CA GLY A 66 5.81 4.25 1.64
C GLY A 66 4.84 3.48 0.75
N LEU A 67 5.24 2.26 0.39
CA LEU A 67 4.48 1.32 -0.44
C LEU A 67 4.23 0.00 0.30
N VAL A 68 2.99 -0.48 0.27
CA VAL A 68 2.59 -1.81 0.69
C VAL A 68 2.36 -2.68 -0.55
N VAL A 69 3.11 -3.77 -0.66
CA VAL A 69 2.92 -4.77 -1.71
C VAL A 69 2.30 -6.01 -1.10
N VAL A 70 1.07 -6.32 -1.51
CA VAL A 70 0.33 -7.51 -1.13
C VAL A 70 0.56 -8.62 -2.14
N ALA A 71 0.92 -9.82 -1.69
CA ALA A 71 1.05 -10.97 -2.57
C ALA A 71 -0.25 -11.26 -3.35
N ASP A 72 -0.13 -11.52 -4.65
CA ASP A 72 -1.29 -11.82 -5.50
C ASP A 72 -1.73 -13.28 -5.45
N ALA A 73 -0.82 -14.18 -5.07
CA ALA A 73 -1.03 -15.61 -4.90
C ALA A 73 -0.07 -16.17 -3.83
N PRO A 74 -0.35 -17.36 -3.26
CA PRO A 74 0.58 -18.03 -2.36
C PRO A 74 1.87 -18.46 -3.09
N GLY A 75 2.94 -18.63 -2.31
CA GLY A 75 4.23 -19.13 -2.80
C GLY A 75 5.19 -18.06 -3.31
N LYS A 76 6.15 -18.47 -4.13
CA LYS A 76 7.25 -17.60 -4.57
C LYS A 76 6.82 -16.69 -5.71
N ARG A 77 6.94 -15.37 -5.49
CA ARG A 77 6.71 -14.37 -6.54
C ARG A 77 7.63 -14.59 -7.76
N PRO A 78 7.11 -14.58 -9.00
CA PRO A 78 7.91 -14.63 -10.22
C PRO A 78 9.02 -13.58 -10.27
N ARG A 79 10.15 -13.90 -10.90
CA ARG A 79 11.35 -13.03 -10.92
C ARG A 79 11.03 -11.62 -11.44
N LEU A 80 10.32 -11.54 -12.56
CA LEU A 80 9.93 -10.26 -13.16
C LEU A 80 9.18 -9.34 -12.17
N LEU A 81 8.27 -9.91 -11.39
CA LEU A 81 7.48 -9.15 -10.41
C LEU A 81 8.32 -8.77 -9.19
N ARG A 82 9.29 -9.61 -8.76
CA ARG A 82 10.25 -9.23 -7.72
C ARG A 82 11.15 -8.09 -8.16
N ASP A 83 11.64 -8.13 -9.39
CA ASP A 83 12.51 -7.10 -9.95
C ASP A 83 11.76 -5.77 -10.09
N ARG A 84 10.47 -5.81 -10.49
CA ARG A 84 9.58 -4.64 -10.45
C ARG A 84 9.38 -4.08 -9.04
N VAL A 85 9.11 -4.93 -8.03
CA VAL A 85 8.99 -4.47 -6.64
C VAL A 85 10.25 -3.75 -6.18
N ARG A 86 11.43 -4.32 -6.48
CA ARG A 86 12.72 -3.69 -6.16
C ARG A 86 12.86 -2.32 -6.83
N LEU A 87 12.53 -2.23 -8.12
CA LEU A 87 12.57 -0.96 -8.85
C LEU A 87 11.66 0.09 -8.22
N VAL A 88 10.39 -0.24 -7.95
CA VAL A 88 9.45 0.72 -7.35
C VAL A 88 9.85 1.10 -5.94
N SER A 89 10.41 0.16 -5.17
CA SER A 89 10.86 0.40 -3.80
C SER A 89 11.96 1.47 -3.69
N GLY A 90 12.77 1.66 -4.74
CA GLY A 90 13.78 2.72 -4.79
C GLY A 90 13.20 4.13 -4.92
N ALA A 91 11.91 4.27 -5.27
CA ALA A 91 11.23 5.54 -5.46
C ALA A 91 10.33 5.95 -4.28
N VAL A 92 10.30 5.18 -3.19
CA VAL A 92 9.43 5.41 -2.04
C VAL A 92 10.21 5.33 -0.72
N PRO A 93 9.76 5.98 0.36
CA PRO A 93 10.53 6.02 1.62
C PRO A 93 10.66 4.66 2.33
N ARG A 94 9.63 3.81 2.20
CA ARG A 94 9.56 2.50 2.86
C ARG A 94 8.81 1.50 1.99
N LEU A 95 9.18 0.23 2.11
CA LEU A 95 8.48 -0.90 1.51
C LEU A 95 8.00 -1.84 2.62
N TRP A 96 6.72 -2.19 2.60
CA TRP A 96 6.16 -3.30 3.36
C TRP A 96 5.67 -4.36 2.39
N GLU A 97 6.05 -5.62 2.63
CA GLU A 97 5.55 -6.75 1.86
C GLU A 97 4.61 -7.57 2.73
N VAL A 98 3.35 -7.67 2.32
CA VAL A 98 2.34 -8.49 2.97
C VAL A 98 2.24 -9.81 2.19
N PRO A 99 2.47 -10.97 2.83
CA PRO A 99 2.34 -12.26 2.17
C PRO A 99 0.87 -12.53 1.77
N TRP A 100 0.65 -13.68 1.14
CA TRP A 100 -0.71 -14.11 0.80
C TRP A 100 -1.53 -14.33 2.07
N VAL A 101 -2.72 -13.72 2.12
CA VAL A 101 -3.69 -13.83 3.21
C VAL A 101 -4.95 -14.50 2.69
N GLU A 102 -5.15 -15.79 3.01
CA GLU A 102 -6.31 -16.54 2.55
C GLU A 102 -7.63 -15.97 3.12
N GLN A 103 -7.60 -15.49 4.36
CA GLN A 103 -8.75 -14.93 5.09
C GLN A 103 -9.43 -13.77 4.34
N TRP A 104 -8.68 -13.02 3.54
CA TRP A 104 -9.24 -11.94 2.73
C TRP A 104 -10.17 -12.42 1.62
N ARG A 105 -9.98 -13.65 1.12
CA ARG A 105 -10.92 -14.25 0.15
C ARG A 105 -12.24 -14.64 0.78
N LEU A 106 -12.24 -14.88 2.09
CA LEU A 106 -13.40 -15.27 2.87
C LEU A 106 -14.17 -14.04 3.40
N GLY A 107 -13.68 -12.83 3.12
CA GLY A 107 -14.29 -11.59 3.61
C GLY A 107 -14.19 -11.43 5.13
N GLU A 108 -13.23 -12.12 5.76
CA GLU A 108 -13.12 -12.11 7.22
C GLU A 108 -12.79 -10.70 7.75
N PRO A 109 -13.50 -10.24 8.79
CA PRO A 109 -13.44 -8.85 9.21
C PRO A 109 -12.21 -8.49 10.05
N HIS A 110 -11.41 -9.48 10.46
CA HIS A 110 -10.32 -9.30 11.41
C HIS A 110 -8.98 -8.97 10.72
N LEU A 111 -8.12 -8.25 11.44
CA LEU A 111 -6.74 -7.99 11.02
C LEU A 111 -5.96 -9.32 10.96
N PRO A 112 -5.48 -9.77 9.80
CA PRO A 112 -4.63 -10.95 9.72
C PRO A 112 -3.31 -10.69 10.45
N LYS A 113 -2.75 -11.72 11.09
CA LYS A 113 -1.47 -11.64 11.81
C LYS A 113 -0.32 -11.13 10.92
N GLU A 114 -0.41 -11.42 9.62
CA GLU A 114 0.50 -10.99 8.56
C GLU A 114 0.58 -9.47 8.45
N CYS A 115 -0.49 -8.76 8.82
CA CYS A 115 -0.59 -7.31 8.77
C CYS A 115 -0.26 -6.62 10.11
N THR A 116 -0.06 -7.35 11.20
CA THR A 116 0.15 -6.76 12.55
C THR A 116 1.39 -5.87 12.60
N ALA A 117 2.48 -6.27 11.95
CA ALA A 117 3.69 -5.45 11.90
C ALA A 117 3.48 -4.15 11.13
N LEU A 118 2.83 -4.24 9.96
CA LEU A 118 2.45 -3.09 9.14
C LEU A 118 1.54 -2.12 9.91
N ALA A 119 0.48 -2.63 10.54
CA ALA A 119 -0.45 -1.82 11.32
C ALA A 119 0.25 -1.09 12.48
N ARG A 120 1.15 -1.78 13.18
CA ARG A 120 1.95 -1.18 14.26
C ARG A 120 2.86 -0.07 13.75
N ASP A 121 3.50 -0.29 12.61
CA ASP A 121 4.44 0.66 12.03
C ASP A 121 3.71 1.91 11.53
N LEU A 122 2.62 1.74 10.77
CA LEU A 122 1.78 2.86 10.33
C LEU A 122 1.21 3.64 11.51
N THR A 123 0.76 2.98 12.58
CA THR A 123 0.29 3.67 13.81
C THR A 123 1.39 4.53 14.44
N ARG A 124 2.66 4.11 14.39
CA ARG A 124 3.78 4.90 14.90
C ARG A 124 4.07 6.11 14.01
N LEU A 125 3.95 5.93 12.70
CA LEU A 125 4.24 6.96 11.70
C LEU A 125 3.16 8.04 11.61
N THR A 126 1.93 7.74 11.99
CA THR A 126 0.80 8.68 11.92
C THR A 126 0.47 9.35 13.26
N ARG A 127 1.20 9.05 14.34
CA ARG A 127 1.02 9.76 15.60
C ARG A 127 1.52 11.20 15.46
N PRO A 128 0.69 12.22 15.79
CA PRO A 128 1.20 13.58 15.90
C PRO A 128 2.29 13.63 16.97
N LEU A 129 3.39 14.34 16.67
CA LEU A 129 4.44 14.65 17.64
C LEU A 129 3.92 15.48 18.80
#